data_AF-A0A967ICS6-F1
#
_entry.id   AF-A0A967ICS6-F1
#
_cell.length_a   1.000
_cell.length_b   1.000
_cell.length_c   1.000
_cell.angle_alpha   90.00
_cell.angle_beta   90.00
_cell.angle_gamma   90.00
#
_symmetry.space_group_name_H-M   'P 1'
#
loop_
_entity.id
_entity.type
_entity.pdbx_description
1 polymer ?
#
loop_
_entity_poly.entity_id
_entity_poly.type
_entity_poly.pdbx_seq_one_letter_code
_entity_poly.pdbx_strand_id
1 'polypeptide(L)' 'DLGEAFFAFRRYRADGNAEIVCISNLTDRPATITLPEQMTGSIWHDLIREADVADIEITFQPYQTMWLKKI' A
#
# COMPACT_ATOMS: atom_id res chain seq x y z
N ASP A 1 3.87 -2.95 11.60
CA ASP A 1 5.23 -3.20 11.13
C ASP A 1 5.12 -3.92 9.79
N LEU A 2 5.84 -3.47 8.75
CA LEU A 2 5.85 -4.09 7.41
C LEU A 2 7.12 -4.91 7.16
N GLY A 3 7.97 -5.08 8.18
CA GLY A 3 9.28 -5.71 8.06
C GLY A 3 10.34 -4.79 7.47
N GLU A 4 11.55 -5.33 7.30
CA GLU A 4 12.72 -4.56 6.86
C GLU A 4 12.74 -4.22 5.36
N ALA A 5 11.95 -4.94 4.56
CA ALA A 5 11.91 -4.77 3.11
C ALA A 5 11.09 -3.55 2.66
N PHE A 6 10.27 -2.97 3.54
CA PHE A 6 9.27 -1.99 3.16
C PHE A 6 9.37 -0.70 3.96
N PHE A 7 9.15 0.40 3.26
CA PHE A 7 8.86 1.69 3.88
C PHE A 7 7.44 2.10 3.56
N ALA A 8 6.72 2.60 4.56
CA ALA A 8 5.39 3.13 4.35
C ALA A 8 5.12 4.37 5.19
N PHE A 9 4.28 5.24 4.66
CA PHE A 9 3.75 6.39 5.36
C PHE A 9 2.31 6.64 4.93
N ARG A 10 1.55 7.29 5.83
CA ARG A 10 0.16 7.64 5.59
C ARG A 10 0.05 9.14 5.40
N ARG A 11 -0.72 9.54 4.39
CA ARG A 11 -1.12 10.92 4.17
C ARG A 11 -2.60 11.04 4.47
N TYR A 12 -2.96 12.05 5.23
CA TYR A 12 -4.34 12.35 5.57
C TYR A 12 -4.71 13.71 5.03
N ARG A 13 -5.96 13.85 4.60
CA ARG A 13 -6.56 15.18 4.45
C ARG A 13 -6.74 15.77 5.85
N ALA A 14 -6.66 17.10 5.98
CA ALA A 14 -6.76 17.80 7.26
C ALA A 14 -8.09 17.55 7.99
N ASP A 15 -9.15 17.22 7.25
CA ASP A 15 -10.48 16.86 7.78
C ASP A 15 -10.61 15.38 8.20
N GLY A 16 -9.58 14.56 8.00
CA GLY A 16 -9.56 13.13 8.32
C GLY A 16 -10.40 12.24 7.42
N ASN A 17 -11.13 12.79 6.45
CA ASN A 17 -12.11 12.02 5.64
C ASN A 17 -11.49 11.26 4.48
N ALA A 18 -10.20 11.46 4.22
CA ALA A 18 -9.49 10.78 3.15
C ALA A 18 -8.08 10.43 3.59
N GLU A 19 -7.65 9.22 3.23
CA GLU A 19 -6.30 8.74 3.44
C GLU A 19 -5.69 8.15 2.17
N ILE A 20 -4.37 8.27 2.07
CA ILE A 20 -3.55 7.57 1.09
C ILE A 20 -2.46 6.85 1.87
N VAL A 21 -2.29 5.56 1.60
CA VAL A 21 -1.19 4.75 2.13
C VAL A 21 -0.15 4.58 1.03
N CYS A 22 1.03 5.16 1.23
CA CYS A 22 2.15 5.03 0.32
C CYS A 22 3.06 3.91 0.83
N ILE A 23 3.33 2.90 0.01
CA ILE A 23 4.17 1.75 0.36
C ILE A 23 5.21 1.54 -0.74
N SER A 24 6.47 1.39 -0.35
CA SER A 24 7.60 1.15 -1.25
C SER A 24 8.37 -0.09 -0.82
N ASN A 25 8.61 -1.01 -1.75
CA ASN A 25 9.62 -2.04 -1.61
C ASN A 25 11.00 -1.39 -1.74
N LEU A 26 11.86 -1.57 -0.74
CA LEU A 26 13.21 -1.01 -0.71
C LEU A 26 14.27 -1.97 -1.26
N THR A 27 13.86 -3.16 -1.69
CA THR A 27 14.77 -4.23 -2.09
C THR A 27 14.81 -4.44 -3.60
N ASP A 28 15.86 -5.12 -4.06
CA ASP A 28 16.06 -5.56 -5.43
C ASP A 28 15.31 -6.86 -5.78
N ARG A 29 14.45 -7.34 -4.87
CA ARG A 29 13.71 -8.61 -5.01
C ARG A 29 12.21 -8.37 -4.87
N PRO A 30 11.37 -9.22 -5.49
CA PRO A 30 9.96 -9.23 -5.16
C PRO A 30 9.76 -9.51 -3.67
N ALA A 31 8.84 -8.78 -3.05
CA ALA A 31 8.50 -8.96 -1.65
C ALA A 31 6.98 -8.82 -1.48
N THR A 32 6.42 -9.61 -0.57
CA THR A 32 4.99 -9.64 -0.31
C THR A 32 4.72 -9.03 1.06
N ILE A 33 3.73 -8.14 1.13
CA ILE A 33 3.18 -7.67 2.40
C ILE A 33 1.81 -8.29 2.61
N THR A 34 1.51 -8.64 3.85
CA THR A 34 0.14 -8.79 4.31
C THR A 34 -0.34 -7.41 4.75
N LEU A 35 -1.46 -6.94 4.19
CA LEU A 35 -2.03 -5.66 4.61
C LEU A 35 -2.44 -5.72 6.09
N PRO A 36 -2.17 -4.66 6.89
CA PRO A 36 -2.65 -4.60 8.26
C PRO A 36 -4.16 -4.74 8.33
N GLU A 37 -4.69 -5.36 9.40
CA GLU A 37 -6.12 -5.61 9.59
C GLU A 37 -6.99 -4.35 9.38
N GLN A 38 -6.49 -3.17 9.79
CA GLN A 38 -7.18 -1.89 9.62
C GLN A 38 -7.40 -1.50 8.15
N MET A 39 -6.65 -2.10 7.22
CA MET A 39 -6.77 -1.90 5.78
C MET A 39 -7.49 -3.05 5.08
N THR A 40 -7.68 -4.19 5.75
CA THR A 40 -8.36 -5.36 5.17
C THR A 40 -9.86 -5.12 4.99
N GLY A 41 -10.49 -5.87 4.07
CA GLY A 41 -11.92 -5.76 3.78
C GLY A 41 -12.33 -4.50 2.99
N SER A 42 -11.37 -3.71 2.51
CA SER A 42 -11.60 -2.55 1.64
C SER A 42 -10.98 -2.81 0.26
N ILE A 43 -11.60 -2.28 -0.80
CA ILE A 43 -10.96 -2.23 -2.12
C ILE A 43 -10.07 -0.98 -2.14
N TRP A 44 -8.82 -1.15 -2.55
CA TRP A 44 -7.86 -0.07 -2.66
C TRP A 44 -7.58 0.22 -4.12
N HIS A 45 -7.53 1.50 -4.48
CA HIS A 45 -7.08 1.92 -5.80
C HIS A 45 -5.61 2.34 -5.72
N ASP A 46 -4.74 1.70 -6.50
CA ASP A 46 -3.36 2.17 -6.67
C ASP A 46 -3.30 3.33 -7.66
N LEU A 47 -3.04 4.52 -7.14
CA LEU A 47 -2.97 5.76 -7.90
C LEU A 47 -1.78 5.82 -8.87
N ILE A 48 -0.73 5.01 -8.69
CA ILE A 48 0.44 5.00 -9.59
C ILE A 48 0.16 4.15 -10.83
N ARG A 49 -0.44 2.97 -10.62
CA ARG A 49 -0.76 2.02 -11.69
C ARG A 49 -2.13 2.23 -12.32
N GLU A 50 -2.97 3.06 -11.69
CA GLU A 50 -4.38 3.24 -12.04
C GLU A 50 -5.15 1.91 -12.06
N ALA A 51 -4.90 1.07 -11.04
CA ALA A 51 -5.46 -0.27 -10.95
C ALA A 51 -5.96 -0.57 -9.54
N ASP A 52 -7.08 -1.27 -9.46
CA ASP A 52 -7.60 -1.74 -8.18
C ASP A 52 -6.76 -2.89 -7.65
N VAL A 53 -6.60 -2.89 -6.33
CA VAL A 53 -5.90 -3.89 -5.54
C VAL A 53 -6.89 -4.36 -4.48
N ALA A 54 -7.32 -5.60 -4.63
CA ALA A 54 -8.21 -6.28 -3.71
C ALA A 54 -7.50 -7.54 -3.28
N ASP A 55 -6.80 -7.52 -2.16
CA ASP A 55 -6.26 -8.73 -1.54
C ASP A 55 -5.75 -8.46 -0.13
N ILE A 56 -5.65 -9.55 0.65
CA ILE A 56 -5.01 -9.55 1.96
C ILE A 56 -3.49 -9.50 1.80
N GLU A 57 -2.95 -9.99 0.68
CA GLU A 57 -1.52 -10.03 0.37
C GLU A 57 -1.20 -9.34 -0.95
N ILE A 58 -0.24 -8.41 -0.92
CA ILE A 58 0.18 -7.67 -2.11
C ILE A 58 1.66 -7.96 -2.37
N THR A 59 1.96 -8.47 -3.55
CA THR A 59 3.35 -8.67 -4.01
C THR A 59 3.84 -7.45 -4.78
N PHE A 60 4.90 -6.83 -4.26
CA PHE A 60 5.60 -5.72 -4.89
C PHE A 60 6.78 -6.25 -5.71
N GLN A 61 6.96 -5.71 -6.91
CA GLN A 61 8.18 -5.89 -7.68
C GLN A 61 9.37 -5.15 -7.04
N PRO A 62 10.62 -5.48 -7.42
CA PRO A 62 11.79 -4.73 -6.97
C PRO A 62 11.60 -3.22 -7.10
N TYR A 63 11.84 -2.48 -6.01
CA TYR A 63 11.70 -1.02 -5.95
C TYR A 63 10.32 -0.44 -6.28
N GLN A 64 9.28 -1.27 -6.37
CA GLN A 64 7.94 -0.81 -6.69
C GLN A 64 7.38 0.04 -5.55
N THR A 65 6.67 1.11 -5.92
CA THR A 65 5.87 1.92 -5.02
C THR A 65 4.41 1.87 -5.45
N MET A 66 3.50 1.74 -4.49
CA MET A 66 2.05 1.84 -4.69
C MET A 66 1.48 2.94 -3.79
N TRP A 67 0.52 3.69 -4.31
CA TRP A 67 -0.20 4.73 -3.55
C TRP A 67 -1.66 4.32 -3.45
N LEU A 68 -2.00 3.71 -2.32
CA LEU A 68 -3.30 3.09 -2.11
C LEU A 68 -4.27 4.12 -1.56
N LYS A 69 -5.33 4.39 -2.32
CA LYS A 69 -6.49 5.19 -1.88
C LYS A 69 -7.68 4.26 -1.68
N LYS A 70 -8.35 4.37 -0.54
CA LYS A 70 -9.57 3.60 -0.27
C LYS A 70 -10.69 4.04 -1.23
N ILE A 71 -11.38 3.07 -1.82
CA ILE A 71 -12.60 3.29 -2.63
C ILE A 71 -13.82 3.23 -1.72
#